data_AF-A0A2M8ATY4-F1
#
_entry.id   AF-A0A2M8ATY4-F1
#
_cell.length_a   1.000
_cell.length_b   1.000
_cell.length_c   1.000
_cell.angle_alpha   90.00
_cell.angle_beta   90.00
_cell.angle_gamma   90.00
#
_symmetry.space_group_name_H-M   'P 1'
#
loop_
_entity.id
_entity.type
_entity.pdbx_description
1 polymer ?
#
loop_
_entity_poly.entity_id
_entity_poly.type
_entity_poly.pdbx_seq_one_letter_code
_entity_poly.pdbx_strand_id
1 'polypeptide(L)'
;MGYAGPLILTTTSNLEGWEIDSYLGVVAAHIVIGTGIIAENLSDFTDFFGAHSRSYQKKLDRISNEAIELLSEKARKLGANAVLGLRVDHDEISGSIKGMLMVTATGTAVRSLPTPHESKDAGSTLQRGINASEFRTILKRERIAGEASHRTLDWSKDGEWHFIIENQMEEIAEFFLDYIEQSLSVPGDSGLTLSASSSMKPGFSEKFEEYVLSLPAEAGQRVIYSCARRGDFLFSCSLTTAIRGDLFNLESVLELIADSDEVVAQRGVQYAIVDQVAYGFDDVIGLGTLEEAIKKRFSEAPQYEKKGLLGKKNVWKCCCGKEVDFDSDRCSSCSRDRCGFPKDMKNPFLICGLIKIKRDALERHLGKLENRAEQHHLE
;
A
#
# COMPACT_ATOMS: atom_id res chain seq x y z
N MET A 1 -13.02 -16.38 8.57
CA MET A 1 -11.96 -16.46 9.61
C MET A 1 -10.64 -16.76 8.92
N GLY A 2 -9.77 -15.76 8.77
CA GLY A 2 -8.43 -15.94 8.19
C GLY A 2 -7.49 -16.65 9.16
N TYR A 3 -6.60 -17.50 8.62
CA TYR A 3 -5.56 -18.17 9.40
C TYR A 3 -4.40 -17.21 9.66
N ALA A 4 -4.05 -17.00 10.94
CA ALA A 4 -3.00 -16.07 11.38
C ALA A 4 -1.63 -16.74 11.64
N GLY A 5 -1.50 -18.04 11.34
CA GLY A 5 -0.22 -18.75 11.45
C GLY A 5 0.64 -18.65 10.19
N PRO A 6 1.90 -19.10 10.22
CA PRO A 6 2.77 -19.11 9.05
C PRO A 6 2.16 -19.97 7.92
N LEU A 7 2.12 -19.42 6.71
CA LEU A 7 1.67 -20.12 5.50
C LEU A 7 2.78 -21.08 5.03
N ILE A 8 2.47 -22.37 4.90
CA ILE A 8 3.43 -23.36 4.41
C ILE A 8 3.48 -23.30 2.89
N LEU A 9 4.65 -23.14 2.31
CA LEU A 9 4.86 -23.16 0.86
C LEU A 9 5.70 -24.37 0.50
N THR A 10 5.24 -25.17 -0.46
CA THR A 10 6.03 -26.30 -0.95
C THR A 10 5.90 -26.46 -2.46
N THR A 11 6.98 -26.88 -3.10
CA THR A 11 7.00 -27.29 -4.52
C THR A 11 6.46 -28.70 -4.70
N THR A 12 6.33 -29.49 -3.62
CA THR A 12 5.74 -30.83 -3.63
C THR A 12 4.22 -30.79 -3.72
N SER A 13 3.61 -31.86 -4.22
CA SER A 13 2.14 -32.00 -4.28
C SER A 13 1.50 -32.42 -2.95
N ASN A 14 2.30 -32.67 -1.90
CA ASN A 14 1.82 -33.11 -0.59
C ASN A 14 2.71 -32.60 0.55
N LEU A 15 2.16 -32.55 1.76
CA LEU A 15 2.86 -32.25 3.01
C LEU A 15 2.96 -33.52 3.87
N GLU A 16 4.17 -33.94 4.21
CA GLU A 16 4.38 -35.11 5.07
C GLU A 16 3.96 -34.82 6.51
N GLY A 17 3.18 -35.73 7.12
CA GLY A 17 2.64 -35.54 8.47
C GLY A 17 1.52 -34.51 8.56
N TRP A 18 0.94 -34.11 7.43
CA TRP A 18 -0.25 -33.26 7.35
C TRP A 18 -1.28 -33.91 6.43
N GLU A 19 -2.57 -33.72 6.75
CA GLU A 19 -3.70 -34.13 5.94
C GLU A 19 -4.35 -32.89 5.29
N ILE A 20 -4.69 -32.97 4.00
CA ILE A 20 -5.37 -31.88 3.30
C ILE A 20 -6.87 -31.96 3.61
N ASP A 21 -7.36 -30.97 4.35
CA ASP A 21 -8.77 -30.83 4.73
C ASP A 21 -9.62 -30.24 3.60
N SER A 22 -9.10 -29.24 2.87
CA SER A 22 -9.82 -28.64 1.74
C SER A 22 -8.88 -28.05 0.69
N TYR A 23 -9.26 -28.18 -0.59
CA TYR A 23 -8.63 -27.49 -1.71
C TYR A 23 -9.40 -26.19 -2.00
N LEU A 24 -8.71 -25.05 -1.94
CA LEU A 24 -9.29 -23.72 -2.02
C LEU A 24 -9.14 -23.08 -3.41
N GLY A 25 -8.58 -23.83 -4.36
CA GLY A 25 -8.37 -23.41 -5.75
C GLY A 25 -6.93 -23.08 -6.10
N VAL A 26 -6.71 -22.82 -7.38
CA VAL A 26 -5.40 -22.42 -7.92
C VAL A 26 -5.16 -20.94 -7.63
N VAL A 27 -3.96 -20.61 -7.20
CA VAL A 27 -3.49 -19.24 -6.98
C VAL A 27 -2.33 -18.94 -7.92
N ALA A 28 -2.29 -17.70 -8.42
CA ALA A 28 -1.23 -17.23 -9.31
C ALA A 28 -0.92 -15.75 -9.05
N ALA A 29 0.35 -15.37 -9.21
CA ALA A 29 0.82 -14.00 -9.21
C ALA A 29 1.86 -13.79 -10.31
N HIS A 30 1.89 -12.58 -10.88
CA HIS A 30 2.74 -12.25 -12.02
C HIS A 30 3.38 -10.89 -11.76
N ILE A 31 4.67 -10.78 -12.07
CA ILE A 31 5.43 -9.53 -12.05
C ILE A 31 6.09 -9.35 -13.40
N VAL A 32 5.96 -8.17 -14.02
CA VAL A 32 6.54 -7.87 -15.34
C VAL A 32 7.53 -6.72 -15.21
N ILE A 33 8.77 -6.94 -15.67
CA ILE A 33 9.86 -5.98 -15.54
C ILE A 33 10.55 -5.78 -16.89
N GLY A 34 10.82 -4.54 -17.26
CA GLY A 34 11.58 -4.22 -18.48
C GLY A 34 13.05 -4.65 -18.35
N THR A 35 13.60 -5.31 -19.37
CA THR A 35 15.01 -5.73 -19.38
C THR A 35 15.98 -4.55 -19.35
N GLY A 36 15.54 -3.34 -19.76
CA GLY A 36 16.27 -2.09 -19.56
C GLY A 36 16.55 -1.77 -18.09
N ILE A 37 15.60 -2.02 -17.18
CA ILE A 37 15.76 -1.81 -15.72
C ILE A 37 16.71 -2.86 -15.12
N ILE A 38 16.72 -4.06 -15.69
CA ILE A 38 17.65 -5.12 -15.30
C ILE A 38 19.07 -4.78 -15.79
N ALA A 39 19.19 -4.18 -16.99
CA ALA A 39 20.44 -3.87 -17.67
C ALA A 39 21.10 -2.52 -17.31
N GLU A 40 20.34 -1.46 -17.04
CA GLU A 40 20.84 -0.10 -16.78
C GLU A 40 21.68 0.00 -15.49
N ASN A 41 21.50 -0.94 -14.54
CA ASN A 41 22.33 -1.03 -13.32
C ASN A 41 23.51 -2.03 -13.44
N LEU A 42 23.74 -2.64 -14.62
CA LEU A 42 24.89 -3.51 -14.87
C LEU A 42 26.15 -2.72 -15.26
N SER A 43 26.00 -1.46 -15.72
CA SER A 43 27.11 -0.63 -16.22
C SER A 43 27.95 0.03 -15.13
N ASP A 44 27.44 0.18 -13.91
CA ASP A 44 28.17 0.84 -12.80
C ASP A 44 29.11 -0.10 -12.03
N PHE A 45 29.16 -1.39 -12.39
CA PHE A 45 30.04 -2.39 -11.77
C PHE A 45 30.77 -3.23 -12.85
N THR A 46 31.46 -2.57 -13.77
CA THR A 46 32.18 -3.20 -14.88
C THR A 46 33.50 -3.90 -14.50
N ASP A 47 34.02 -3.72 -13.29
CA ASP A 47 35.39 -4.15 -12.98
C ASP A 47 35.46 -5.34 -12.01
N PHE A 48 35.12 -6.56 -12.47
CA PHE A 48 35.81 -7.82 -12.14
C PHE A 48 35.10 -9.02 -12.79
N PHE A 49 35.84 -9.86 -13.51
CA PHE A 49 35.35 -11.13 -14.05
C PHE A 49 34.72 -12.00 -12.92
N GLY A 50 33.39 -12.24 -13.01
CA GLY A 50 32.61 -13.05 -12.06
C GLY A 50 31.48 -12.34 -11.30
N ALA A 51 31.33 -11.01 -11.43
CA ALA A 51 30.28 -10.22 -10.75
C ALA A 51 28.96 -10.12 -11.52
N HIS A 52 28.98 -10.28 -12.85
CA HIS A 52 27.80 -10.13 -13.74
C HIS A 52 26.63 -11.08 -13.40
N SER A 53 26.89 -12.27 -12.85
CA SER A 53 25.81 -13.21 -12.52
C SER A 53 25.15 -12.90 -11.18
N ARG A 54 25.86 -12.28 -10.22
CA ARG A 54 25.35 -12.16 -8.84
C ARG A 54 24.32 -11.04 -8.66
N SER A 55 24.51 -9.89 -9.31
CA SER A 55 23.52 -8.80 -9.26
C SER A 55 22.25 -9.18 -10.02
N TYR A 56 22.40 -9.79 -11.19
CA TYR A 56 21.31 -10.33 -11.99
C TYR A 56 20.56 -11.45 -11.23
N GLN A 57 21.27 -12.41 -10.63
CA GLN A 57 20.68 -13.46 -9.78
C GLN A 57 19.93 -12.87 -8.59
N LYS A 58 20.53 -11.93 -7.84
CA LYS A 58 19.85 -11.27 -6.71
C LYS A 58 18.56 -10.57 -7.12
N LYS A 59 18.54 -9.92 -8.29
CA LYS A 59 17.33 -9.29 -8.82
C LYS A 59 16.28 -10.36 -9.15
N LEU A 60 16.64 -11.43 -9.87
CA LEU A 60 15.73 -12.53 -10.16
C LEU A 60 15.18 -13.19 -8.89
N ASP A 61 16.02 -13.45 -7.90
CA ASP A 61 15.62 -14.02 -6.62
C ASP A 61 14.62 -13.11 -5.90
N ARG A 62 14.88 -11.80 -5.88
CA ARG A 62 13.97 -10.82 -5.30
C ARG A 62 12.61 -10.81 -6.00
N ILE A 63 12.61 -10.72 -7.33
CA ILE A 63 11.36 -10.69 -8.12
C ILE A 63 10.56 -11.99 -7.92
N SER A 64 11.26 -13.12 -7.82
CA SER A 64 10.66 -14.41 -7.53
C SER A 64 10.02 -14.43 -6.14
N ASN A 65 10.71 -13.91 -5.13
CA ASN A 65 10.17 -13.79 -3.77
C ASN A 65 8.96 -12.87 -3.71
N GLU A 66 8.99 -11.73 -4.41
CA GLU A 66 7.86 -10.80 -4.48
C GLU A 66 6.63 -11.46 -5.15
N ALA A 67 6.84 -12.23 -6.22
CA ALA A 67 5.76 -13.00 -6.85
C ALA A 67 5.19 -14.05 -5.89
N ILE A 68 6.05 -14.72 -5.10
CA ILE A 68 5.64 -15.67 -4.07
C ILE A 68 4.84 -14.98 -2.95
N GLU A 69 5.23 -13.76 -2.54
CA GLU A 69 4.52 -12.99 -1.52
C GLU A 69 3.12 -12.58 -1.98
N LEU A 70 2.99 -12.06 -3.20
CA LEU A 70 1.69 -11.74 -3.81
C LEU A 70 0.80 -12.98 -3.95
N LEU A 71 1.37 -14.12 -4.34
CA LEU A 71 0.66 -15.40 -4.39
C LEU A 71 0.21 -15.82 -2.99
N SER A 72 1.08 -15.64 -1.98
CA SER A 72 0.80 -16.00 -0.59
C SER A 72 -0.32 -15.14 0.00
N GLU A 73 -0.36 -13.84 -0.31
CA GLU A 73 -1.45 -12.95 0.11
C GLU A 73 -2.79 -13.41 -0.49
N LYS A 74 -2.81 -13.74 -1.79
CA LYS A 74 -4.01 -14.30 -2.44
C LYS A 74 -4.45 -15.61 -1.78
N ALA A 75 -3.52 -16.52 -1.47
CA ALA A 75 -3.82 -17.77 -0.79
C ALA A 75 -4.40 -17.54 0.62
N ARG A 76 -3.84 -16.59 1.39
CA ARG A 76 -4.37 -16.24 2.72
C ARG A 76 -5.78 -15.65 2.65
N LYS A 77 -6.09 -14.84 1.64
CA LYS A 77 -7.44 -14.29 1.41
C LYS A 77 -8.47 -15.39 1.11
N LEU A 78 -8.04 -16.51 0.52
CA LEU A 78 -8.88 -17.71 0.37
C LEU A 78 -9.00 -18.54 1.65
N GLY A 79 -8.32 -18.14 2.73
CA GLY A 79 -8.29 -18.85 4.00
C GLY A 79 -7.32 -20.04 4.03
N ALA A 80 -6.36 -20.10 3.09
CA ALA A 80 -5.37 -21.17 3.05
C ALA A 80 -4.36 -21.06 4.19
N ASN A 81 -3.87 -22.22 4.64
CA ASN A 81 -2.71 -22.32 5.52
C ASN A 81 -1.50 -23.00 4.85
N ALA A 82 -1.67 -23.51 3.63
CA ALA A 82 -0.58 -23.98 2.79
C ALA A 82 -0.83 -23.74 1.29
N VAL A 83 0.25 -23.73 0.52
CA VAL A 83 0.25 -23.78 -0.95
C VAL A 83 1.09 -24.98 -1.39
N LEU A 84 0.46 -25.88 -2.14
CA LEU A 84 1.10 -27.06 -2.72
C LEU A 84 1.50 -26.80 -4.17
N GLY A 85 2.52 -27.52 -4.63
CA GLY A 85 2.96 -27.50 -6.02
C GLY A 85 3.40 -26.12 -6.49
N LEU A 86 4.00 -25.32 -5.60
CA LEU A 86 4.54 -24.01 -5.92
C LEU A 86 5.52 -24.13 -7.10
N ARG A 87 5.29 -23.33 -8.14
CA ARG A 87 6.20 -23.15 -9.27
C ARG A 87 6.44 -21.67 -9.49
N VAL A 88 7.68 -21.33 -9.82
CA VAL A 88 8.06 -19.99 -10.26
C VAL A 88 8.68 -20.13 -11.65
N ASP A 89 8.04 -19.54 -12.63
CA ASP A 89 8.44 -19.55 -14.03
C ASP A 89 8.91 -18.15 -14.45
N HIS A 90 9.94 -18.09 -15.29
CA HIS A 90 10.50 -16.85 -15.84
C HIS A 90 10.34 -16.87 -17.35
N ASP A 91 9.53 -15.96 -17.89
CA ASP A 91 9.22 -15.86 -19.30
C ASP A 91 9.73 -14.54 -19.88
N GLU A 92 10.35 -14.57 -21.07
CA GLU A 92 10.68 -13.36 -21.81
C GLU A 92 9.54 -12.99 -22.77
N ILE A 93 9.02 -11.78 -22.61
CA ILE A 93 8.02 -11.20 -23.49
C ILE A 93 8.74 -10.26 -24.45
N SER A 94 8.99 -10.73 -25.67
CA SER A 94 9.67 -9.94 -26.71
C SER A 94 8.70 -8.98 -27.41
N GLY A 95 8.89 -7.68 -27.22
CA GLY A 95 8.37 -6.61 -28.08
C GLY A 95 9.53 -5.92 -28.80
N SER A 96 9.33 -5.50 -30.04
CA SER A 96 10.37 -5.15 -31.04
C SER A 96 11.38 -4.04 -30.69
N ILE A 97 11.40 -3.48 -29.47
CA ILE A 97 12.33 -2.40 -29.08
C ILE A 97 12.94 -2.57 -27.67
N LYS A 98 12.33 -3.30 -26.72
CA LYS A 98 12.93 -3.66 -25.39
C LYS A 98 12.35 -4.99 -24.89
N GLY A 99 13.20 -5.91 -24.42
CA GLY A 99 12.73 -7.16 -23.81
C GLY A 99 11.98 -6.90 -22.49
N MET A 100 11.00 -7.71 -22.15
CA MET A 100 10.38 -7.72 -20.82
C MET A 100 10.54 -9.11 -20.22
N LEU A 101 10.80 -9.18 -18.92
CA LEU A 101 10.83 -10.42 -18.16
C LEU A 101 9.58 -10.49 -17.30
N MET A 102 8.79 -11.54 -17.47
CA MET A 102 7.67 -11.89 -16.62
C MET A 102 8.11 -12.99 -15.65
N VAL A 103 7.78 -12.83 -14.38
CA VAL A 103 7.96 -13.86 -13.35
C VAL A 103 6.58 -14.25 -12.84
N THR A 104 6.27 -15.53 -12.96
CA THR A 104 4.96 -16.09 -12.63
C THR A 104 5.10 -17.10 -11.51
N ALA A 105 4.50 -16.83 -10.36
CA ALA A 105 4.34 -17.81 -9.28
C ALA A 105 2.97 -18.46 -9.39
N THR A 106 2.89 -19.79 -9.30
CA THR A 106 1.63 -20.56 -9.31
C THR A 106 1.63 -21.67 -8.27
N GLY A 107 0.45 -22.06 -7.79
CA GLY A 107 0.29 -23.18 -6.86
C GLY A 107 -1.17 -23.46 -6.53
N THR A 108 -1.41 -24.46 -5.68
CA THR A 108 -2.76 -24.81 -5.19
C THR A 108 -2.90 -24.41 -3.74
N ALA A 109 -3.81 -23.48 -3.45
CA ALA A 109 -4.11 -23.06 -2.09
C ALA A 109 -4.93 -24.13 -1.38
N VAL A 110 -4.51 -24.52 -0.18
CA VAL A 110 -5.18 -25.58 0.61
C VAL A 110 -5.30 -25.21 2.08
N ARG A 111 -6.26 -25.84 2.74
CA ARG A 111 -6.31 -25.97 4.20
C ARG A 111 -5.83 -27.37 4.56
N SER A 112 -4.87 -27.45 5.47
CA SER A 112 -4.26 -28.69 5.93
C SER A 112 -4.21 -28.76 7.46
N LEU A 113 -4.25 -29.96 8.01
CA LEU A 113 -4.22 -30.22 9.44
C LEU A 113 -3.04 -31.16 9.75
N PRO A 114 -2.25 -30.91 10.79
CA PRO A 114 -1.18 -31.83 11.16
C PRO A 114 -1.78 -33.19 11.58
N THR A 115 -1.24 -34.26 11.03
CA THR A 115 -1.62 -35.63 11.40
C THR A 115 -1.01 -35.98 12.75
N PRO A 116 -1.77 -36.51 13.72
CA PRO A 116 -1.21 -36.97 14.99
C PRO A 116 -0.29 -38.18 14.76
N HIS A 117 1.03 -37.97 14.72
CA HIS A 117 2.03 -39.03 14.77
C HIS A 117 3.17 -38.65 15.71
N GLU A 118 3.58 -39.61 16.56
CA GLU A 118 4.75 -39.51 17.43
C GLU A 118 6.01 -39.25 16.59
N SER A 119 6.58 -38.05 16.70
CA SER A 119 7.76 -37.66 15.94
C SER A 119 9.02 -38.34 16.49
N LYS A 120 9.61 -39.23 15.68
CA LYS A 120 11.06 -39.41 15.70
C LYS A 120 11.67 -38.32 14.83
N ASP A 121 12.75 -37.74 15.34
CA ASP A 121 13.59 -36.70 14.72
C ASP A 121 13.19 -35.24 14.98
N ALA A 122 13.12 -34.90 16.26
CA ALA A 122 13.60 -33.60 16.74
C ALA A 122 15.14 -33.57 16.61
N GLY A 123 15.67 -33.13 15.46
CA GLY A 123 17.11 -33.28 15.26
C GLY A 123 17.74 -32.72 13.99
N SER A 124 17.22 -31.66 13.37
CA SER A 124 18.07 -30.84 12.51
C SER A 124 17.95 -29.37 12.90
N THR A 125 18.73 -28.97 13.90
CA THR A 125 19.15 -27.58 14.02
C THR A 125 19.94 -27.26 12.75
N LEU A 126 19.24 -26.76 11.72
CA LEU A 126 19.85 -26.15 10.54
C LEU A 126 20.91 -25.15 11.06
N GLN A 127 22.19 -25.46 10.85
CA GLN A 127 23.27 -24.53 11.15
C GLN A 127 23.12 -23.31 10.24
N ARG A 128 22.46 -22.27 10.75
CA ARG A 128 22.32 -20.95 10.11
C ARG A 128 23.65 -20.21 10.17
N GLY A 129 24.60 -20.57 9.32
CA GLY A 129 25.71 -19.69 8.98
C GLY A 129 25.24 -18.67 7.95
N ILE A 130 25.61 -17.39 8.11
CA ILE A 130 25.42 -16.38 7.06
C ILE A 130 26.62 -16.40 6.12
N ASN A 131 26.40 -16.26 4.82
CA ASN A 131 27.50 -16.19 3.87
C ASN A 131 28.11 -14.77 3.82
N ALA A 132 29.32 -14.64 3.28
CA ALA A 132 30.03 -13.35 3.24
C ALA A 132 29.27 -12.25 2.47
N SER A 133 28.39 -12.61 1.53
CA SER A 133 27.60 -11.62 0.78
C SER A 133 26.42 -11.08 1.60
N GLU A 134 25.75 -11.94 2.37
CA GLU A 134 24.72 -11.55 3.33
C GLU A 134 25.30 -10.66 4.42
N PHE A 135 26.46 -11.05 4.98
CA PHE A 135 27.13 -10.25 5.99
C PHE A 135 27.51 -8.85 5.47
N ARG A 136 27.98 -8.73 4.21
CA ARG A 136 28.25 -7.43 3.58
C ARG A 136 26.98 -6.59 3.40
N THR A 137 25.86 -7.21 3.04
CA THR A 137 24.57 -6.52 2.97
C THR A 137 24.18 -5.98 4.35
N ILE A 138 24.28 -6.81 5.40
CA ILE A 138 23.99 -6.40 6.79
C ILE A 138 24.85 -5.19 7.19
N LEU A 139 26.17 -5.26 6.99
CA LEU A 139 27.07 -4.16 7.33
C LEU A 139 26.73 -2.85 6.60
N LYS A 140 26.35 -2.93 5.31
CA LYS A 140 25.96 -1.74 4.54
C LYS A 140 24.62 -1.17 5.01
N ARG A 141 23.64 -2.00 5.38
CA ARG A 141 22.38 -1.54 5.99
C ARG A 141 22.62 -0.79 7.29
N GLU A 142 23.40 -1.37 8.21
CA GLU A 142 23.74 -0.76 9.50
C GLU A 142 24.41 0.61 9.31
N ARG A 143 25.35 0.71 8.36
CA ARG A 143 26.00 1.98 8.02
C ARG A 143 25.00 3.03 7.54
N ILE A 144 24.15 2.69 6.58
CA ILE A 144 23.17 3.62 5.98
C ILE A 144 22.15 4.07 7.03
N ALA A 145 21.62 3.15 7.82
CA ALA A 145 20.68 3.47 8.91
C ALA A 145 21.34 4.39 9.95
N GLY A 146 22.60 4.11 10.32
CA GLY A 146 23.41 4.98 11.17
C GLY A 146 23.55 6.39 10.60
N GLU A 147 24.00 6.52 9.35
CA GLU A 147 24.15 7.82 8.67
C GLU A 147 22.83 8.59 8.57
N ALA A 148 21.71 7.92 8.29
CA ALA A 148 20.40 8.56 8.23
C ALA A 148 19.94 9.06 9.60
N SER A 149 20.11 8.24 10.65
CA SER A 149 19.77 8.63 12.02
C SER A 149 20.57 9.84 12.52
N HIS A 150 21.83 9.96 12.09
CA HIS A 150 22.70 11.09 12.39
C HIS A 150 22.56 12.26 11.41
N ARG A 151 21.64 12.17 10.44
CA ARG A 151 21.40 13.18 9.39
C ARG A 151 22.64 13.50 8.54
N THR A 152 23.52 12.52 8.36
CA THR A 152 24.73 12.63 7.54
C THR A 152 24.60 11.86 6.22
N LEU A 153 23.54 11.06 6.05
CA LEU A 153 23.28 10.35 4.80
C LEU A 153 23.05 11.34 3.65
N ASP A 154 23.78 11.14 2.56
CA ASP A 154 23.61 11.89 1.32
C ASP A 154 22.57 11.21 0.42
N TRP A 155 21.31 11.64 0.56
CA TRP A 155 20.17 11.15 -0.20
C TRP A 155 20.23 11.43 -1.72
N SER A 156 21.19 12.24 -2.17
CA SER A 156 21.41 12.52 -3.59
C SER A 156 22.30 11.47 -4.27
N LYS A 157 23.01 10.64 -3.50
CA LYS A 157 23.84 9.56 -4.05
C LYS A 157 22.98 8.40 -4.55
N ASP A 158 22.96 8.23 -5.86
CA ASP A 158 22.22 7.15 -6.52
C ASP A 158 22.60 5.77 -5.96
N GLY A 159 23.89 5.50 -5.73
CA GLY A 159 24.32 4.18 -5.21
C GLY A 159 23.84 3.85 -3.78
N GLU A 160 23.56 4.85 -2.94
CA GLU A 160 22.96 4.63 -1.61
C GLU A 160 21.44 4.47 -1.74
N TRP A 161 20.83 5.31 -2.56
CA TRP A 161 19.40 5.27 -2.85
C TRP A 161 18.94 3.93 -3.44
N HIS A 162 19.63 3.45 -4.49
CA HIS A 162 19.34 2.15 -5.08
C HIS A 162 19.53 1.03 -4.07
N PHE A 163 20.56 1.09 -3.22
CA PHE A 163 20.75 0.06 -2.19
C PHE A 163 19.60 0.02 -1.18
N ILE A 164 19.09 1.18 -0.75
CA ILE A 164 17.96 1.29 0.18
C ILE A 164 16.72 0.58 -0.39
N ILE A 165 16.37 0.91 -1.64
CA ILE A 165 15.22 0.34 -2.35
C ILE A 165 15.45 -1.15 -2.63
N GLU A 166 16.62 -1.52 -3.15
CA GLU A 166 17.00 -2.90 -3.48
C GLU A 166 17.07 -3.83 -2.26
N ASN A 167 17.17 -3.27 -1.05
CA ASN A 167 17.15 -4.05 0.19
C ASN A 167 15.92 -3.77 1.05
N GLN A 168 14.93 -3.01 0.56
CA GLN A 168 13.66 -2.74 1.27
C GLN A 168 13.91 -2.28 2.71
N MET A 169 14.76 -1.27 2.89
CA MET A 169 15.17 -0.84 4.23
C MET A 169 14.07 -0.06 4.96
N GLU A 170 13.09 -0.77 5.53
CA GLU A 170 11.96 -0.19 6.28
C GLU A 170 12.41 0.76 7.39
N GLU A 171 13.52 0.45 8.07
CA GLU A 171 14.09 1.22 9.17
C GLU A 171 14.50 2.65 8.77
N ILE A 172 14.58 2.95 7.46
CA ILE A 172 14.97 4.27 6.98
C ILE A 172 13.78 5.24 6.84
N ALA A 173 12.54 4.73 6.91
CA ALA A 173 11.34 5.48 6.53
C ALA A 173 11.23 6.84 7.22
N GLU A 174 11.25 6.88 8.57
CA GLU A 174 11.07 8.12 9.32
C GLU A 174 12.20 9.13 9.03
N PHE A 175 13.45 8.66 8.89
CA PHE A 175 14.58 9.53 8.55
C PHE A 175 14.44 10.13 7.15
N PHE A 176 13.90 9.37 6.20
CA PHE A 176 13.65 9.82 4.84
C PHE A 176 12.53 10.87 4.79
N LEU A 177 11.42 10.62 5.47
CA LEU A 177 10.31 11.56 5.56
C LEU A 177 10.75 12.88 6.22
N ASP A 178 11.50 12.80 7.32
CA ASP A 178 12.07 13.96 8.00
C ASP A 178 13.00 14.76 7.10
N TYR A 179 13.82 14.07 6.30
CA TYR A 179 14.70 14.71 5.33
C TYR A 179 13.92 15.48 4.25
N ILE A 180 12.82 14.91 3.74
CA ILE A 180 11.95 15.60 2.78
C ILE A 180 11.36 16.86 3.40
N GLU A 181 10.76 16.78 4.59
CA GLU A 181 10.13 17.94 5.24
C GLU A 181 11.13 19.05 5.56
N GLN A 182 12.33 18.68 6.05
CA GLN A 182 13.41 19.64 6.29
C GLN A 182 13.89 20.29 4.99
N SER A 183 13.94 19.53 3.90
CA SER A 183 14.34 20.03 2.58
C SER A 183 13.32 20.98 1.95
N LEU A 184 12.06 20.88 2.35
CA LEU A 184 10.96 21.73 1.88
C LEU A 184 10.71 22.96 2.77
N SER A 185 11.21 22.93 4.01
CA SER A 185 11.08 24.04 4.94
C SER A 185 11.99 25.21 4.49
N VAL A 186 11.40 26.21 3.83
CA VAL A 186 12.10 27.47 3.52
C VAL A 186 12.08 28.36 4.77
N PRO A 187 13.24 28.89 5.22
CA PRO A 187 13.25 29.87 6.31
C PRO A 187 12.50 31.15 5.89
N GLY A 188 11.39 31.46 6.56
CA GLY A 188 10.71 32.75 6.45
C GLY A 188 9.36 32.78 5.74
N ASP A 189 8.85 31.65 5.24
CA ASP A 189 7.51 31.59 4.63
C ASP A 189 6.46 31.14 5.65
N SER A 190 5.54 32.03 5.99
CA SER A 190 4.46 31.79 6.95
C SER A 190 3.33 30.97 6.32
N GLY A 191 3.63 29.72 5.95
CA GLY A 191 2.69 28.57 5.85
C GLY A 191 1.33 28.75 5.19
N LEU A 192 1.08 29.75 4.35
CA LEU A 192 -0.26 30.06 3.83
C LEU A 192 -0.37 30.20 2.32
N THR A 193 0.67 29.85 1.55
CA THR A 193 0.57 29.83 0.08
C THR A 193 1.20 28.58 -0.52
N LEU A 194 0.49 27.46 -0.43
CA LEU A 194 0.57 26.37 -1.40
C LEU A 194 -0.20 26.77 -2.68
N SER A 195 0.19 27.88 -3.29
CA SER A 195 -0.13 28.12 -4.69
C SER A 195 1.08 27.66 -5.49
N ALA A 196 0.90 26.53 -6.18
CA ALA A 196 1.73 26.00 -7.25
C ALA A 196 2.68 27.03 -7.88
N SER A 197 3.93 27.07 -7.41
CA SER A 197 5.05 27.68 -8.12
C SER A 197 6.24 26.72 -8.04
N SER A 198 6.19 25.69 -8.89
CA SER A 198 7.22 25.32 -9.87
C SER A 198 8.72 25.42 -9.51
N SER A 199 9.12 25.33 -8.24
CA SER A 199 10.52 25.13 -7.83
C SER A 199 10.62 24.27 -6.58
N MET A 200 9.77 23.25 -6.45
CA MET A 200 10.11 22.10 -5.62
C MET A 200 11.33 21.43 -6.27
N LYS A 201 12.36 21.08 -5.49
CA LYS A 201 13.52 20.35 -6.02
C LYS A 201 13.00 19.14 -6.81
N PRO A 202 13.30 19.02 -8.11
CA PRO A 202 12.76 17.94 -8.93
C PRO A 202 13.22 16.59 -8.35
N GLY A 203 12.29 15.65 -8.11
CA GLY A 203 12.60 14.26 -7.76
C GLY A 203 12.09 13.73 -6.42
N PHE A 204 11.57 14.57 -5.49
CA PHE A 204 11.14 14.04 -4.19
C PHE A 204 9.87 13.19 -4.24
N SER A 205 8.90 13.56 -5.07
CA SER A 205 7.68 12.77 -5.30
C SER A 205 8.02 11.40 -5.87
N GLU A 206 8.93 11.38 -6.85
CA GLU A 206 9.41 10.19 -7.53
C GLU A 206 10.17 9.29 -6.56
N LYS A 207 11.10 9.85 -5.77
CA LYS A 207 11.81 9.09 -4.74
C LYS A 207 10.89 8.58 -3.64
N PHE A 208 9.90 9.37 -3.23
CA PHE A 208 8.89 8.92 -2.26
C PHE A 208 8.13 7.69 -2.80
N GLU A 209 7.62 7.79 -4.02
CA GLU A 209 6.88 6.72 -4.68
C GLU A 209 7.75 5.46 -4.87
N GLU A 210 8.96 5.63 -5.40
CA GLU A 210 9.92 4.54 -5.61
C GLU A 210 10.25 3.82 -4.30
N TYR A 211 10.52 4.56 -3.23
CA TYR A 211 10.80 3.97 -1.92
C TYR A 211 9.59 3.19 -1.39
N VAL A 212 8.42 3.81 -1.33
CA VAL A 212 7.22 3.18 -0.77
C VAL A 212 6.83 1.93 -1.56
N LEU A 213 6.81 2.00 -2.89
CA LEU A 213 6.45 0.87 -3.74
C LEU A 213 7.51 -0.23 -3.78
N SER A 214 8.73 0.04 -3.30
CA SER A 214 9.76 -0.99 -3.16
C SER A 214 9.60 -1.85 -1.92
N LEU A 215 8.90 -1.36 -0.89
CA LEU A 215 8.73 -2.04 0.40
C LEU A 215 7.67 -3.16 0.31
N PRO A 216 7.70 -4.15 1.23
CA PRO A 216 6.57 -5.04 1.43
C PRO A 216 5.28 -4.24 1.66
N ALA A 217 4.13 -4.74 1.16
CA ALA A 217 2.87 -4.00 1.14
C ALA A 217 2.48 -3.40 2.51
N GLU A 218 2.60 -4.17 3.59
CA GLU A 218 2.30 -3.69 4.96
C GLU A 218 3.24 -2.56 5.40
N ALA A 219 4.52 -2.63 5.04
CA ALA A 219 5.50 -1.59 5.35
C ALA A 219 5.25 -0.33 4.54
N GLY A 220 4.96 -0.46 3.25
CA GLY A 220 4.53 0.64 2.39
C GLY A 220 3.29 1.33 2.94
N GLN A 221 2.26 0.57 3.32
CA GLN A 221 1.04 1.08 3.96
C GLN A 221 1.36 1.88 5.23
N ARG A 222 2.24 1.39 6.12
CA ARG A 222 2.64 2.14 7.32
C ARG A 222 3.21 3.51 6.98
N VAL A 223 4.06 3.61 5.95
CA VAL A 223 4.63 4.88 5.49
C VAL A 223 3.55 5.79 4.89
N ILE A 224 2.65 5.25 4.07
CA ILE A 224 1.54 6.01 3.48
C ILE A 224 0.68 6.65 4.56
N TYR A 225 0.21 5.87 5.53
CA TYR A 225 -0.75 6.34 6.52
C TYR A 225 -0.12 7.21 7.61
N SER A 226 1.18 7.07 7.89
CA SER A 226 1.89 8.02 8.77
C SER A 226 1.92 9.44 8.18
N CYS A 227 1.96 9.56 6.84
CA CYS A 227 2.02 10.85 6.15
C CYS A 227 0.74 11.71 6.32
N ALA A 228 -0.39 11.12 6.75
CA ALA A 228 -1.60 11.88 7.07
C ALA A 228 -1.40 12.90 8.20
N ARG A 229 -0.41 12.67 9.08
CA ARG A 229 -0.05 13.52 10.21
C ARG A 229 1.12 14.47 9.92
N ARG A 230 1.62 14.45 8.68
CA ARG A 230 2.80 15.21 8.24
C ARG A 230 2.42 16.43 7.37
N GLY A 231 3.39 17.13 6.80
CA GLY A 231 3.14 18.28 5.92
C GLY A 231 2.31 17.95 4.67
N ASP A 232 1.67 18.96 4.08
CA ASP A 232 0.77 18.81 2.91
C ASP A 232 1.45 18.11 1.72
N PHE A 233 2.75 18.35 1.51
CA PHE A 233 3.49 17.69 0.44
C PHE A 233 3.55 16.16 0.62
N LEU A 234 3.92 15.69 1.81
CA LEU A 234 4.01 14.26 2.09
C LEU A 234 2.62 13.61 2.06
N PHE A 235 1.60 14.30 2.57
CA PHE A 235 0.22 13.84 2.42
C PHE A 235 -0.20 13.70 0.94
N SER A 236 0.16 14.66 0.10
CA SER A 236 -0.14 14.61 -1.34
C SER A 236 0.60 13.46 -2.05
N CYS A 237 1.89 13.29 -1.75
CA CYS A 237 2.70 12.19 -2.29
C CYS A 237 2.12 10.84 -1.86
N SER A 238 1.84 10.66 -0.56
CA SER A 238 1.27 9.43 -0.02
C SER A 238 -0.10 9.09 -0.61
N LEU A 239 -1.02 10.05 -0.74
CA LEU A 239 -2.30 9.78 -1.41
C LEU A 239 -2.12 9.33 -2.87
N THR A 240 -1.24 10.00 -3.61
CA THR A 240 -0.96 9.65 -5.02
C THR A 240 -0.34 8.27 -5.15
N THR A 241 0.68 7.97 -4.34
CA THR A 241 1.35 6.67 -4.31
C THR A 241 0.39 5.55 -3.88
N ALA A 242 -0.46 5.81 -2.88
CA ALA A 242 -1.43 4.82 -2.41
C ALA A 242 -2.42 4.42 -3.51
N ILE A 243 -2.92 5.38 -4.29
CA ILE A 243 -3.81 5.14 -5.43
C ILE A 243 -3.10 4.31 -6.51
N ARG A 244 -1.84 4.62 -6.82
CA ARG A 244 -1.09 3.93 -7.89
C ARG A 244 -0.63 2.53 -7.49
N GLY A 245 -0.39 2.30 -6.21
CA GLY A 245 0.08 1.03 -5.66
C GLY A 245 -1.03 0.13 -5.12
N ASP A 246 -2.31 0.52 -5.26
CA ASP A 246 -3.46 -0.20 -4.67
C ASP A 246 -3.25 -0.53 -3.17
N LEU A 247 -2.74 0.44 -2.41
CA LEU A 247 -2.30 0.26 -1.02
C LEU A 247 -3.41 0.59 0.01
N PHE A 248 -4.67 0.32 -0.31
CA PHE A 248 -5.77 0.53 0.65
C PHE A 248 -5.65 -0.40 1.87
N ASN A 249 -5.78 0.17 3.06
CA ASN A 249 -5.88 -0.52 4.34
C ASN A 249 -7.07 0.07 5.14
N LEU A 250 -8.10 -0.76 5.37
CA LEU A 250 -9.33 -0.32 6.04
C LEU A 250 -9.08 0.14 7.48
N GLU A 251 -8.29 -0.60 8.24
CA GLU A 251 -8.01 -0.32 9.65
C GLU A 251 -7.33 1.03 9.81
N SER A 252 -6.26 1.28 9.04
CA SER A 252 -5.54 2.56 9.05
C SER A 252 -6.43 3.74 8.65
N VAL A 253 -7.32 3.57 7.65
CA VAL A 253 -8.25 4.64 7.24
C VAL A 253 -9.27 4.95 8.34
N LEU A 254 -9.82 3.92 8.99
CA LEU A 254 -10.75 4.09 10.10
C LEU A 254 -10.08 4.77 11.31
N GLU A 255 -8.84 4.38 11.64
CA GLU A 255 -8.04 5.03 12.68
C GLU A 255 -7.81 6.52 12.38
N LEU A 256 -7.47 6.86 11.14
CA LEU A 256 -7.30 8.26 10.74
C LEU A 256 -8.61 9.05 10.87
N ILE A 257 -9.74 8.50 10.41
CA ILE A 257 -11.06 9.16 10.52
C ILE A 257 -11.46 9.36 11.99
N ALA A 258 -11.08 8.44 12.87
CA ALA A 258 -11.33 8.53 14.30
C ALA A 258 -10.38 9.48 15.04
N ASP A 259 -9.35 10.01 14.38
CA ASP A 259 -8.37 10.90 15.01
C ASP A 259 -9.03 12.17 15.56
N SER A 260 -8.51 12.62 16.70
CA SER A 260 -8.97 13.84 17.37
C SER A 260 -8.55 15.11 16.61
N ASP A 261 -7.47 15.07 15.84
CA ASP A 261 -7.07 16.16 14.97
C ASP A 261 -7.97 16.17 13.72
N GLU A 262 -8.71 17.26 13.56
CA GLU A 262 -9.67 17.42 12.47
C GLU A 262 -9.01 17.38 11.08
N VAL A 263 -7.78 17.88 10.93
CA VAL A 263 -7.06 17.83 9.65
C VAL A 263 -6.67 16.39 9.32
N VAL A 264 -6.19 15.64 10.30
CA VAL A 264 -5.84 14.22 10.14
C VAL A 264 -7.08 13.40 9.78
N ALA A 265 -8.21 13.65 10.46
CA ALA A 265 -9.47 12.99 10.18
C ALA A 265 -9.99 13.28 8.76
N GLN A 266 -9.92 14.54 8.32
CA GLN A 266 -10.29 14.93 6.95
C GLN A 266 -9.39 14.29 5.89
N ARG A 267 -8.09 14.17 6.18
CA ARG A 267 -7.12 13.46 5.32
C ARG A 267 -7.39 11.96 5.27
N GLY A 268 -7.79 11.35 6.39
CA GLY A 268 -8.24 9.95 6.46
C GLY A 268 -9.35 9.66 5.44
N VAL A 269 -10.34 10.55 5.33
CA VAL A 269 -11.42 10.42 4.33
C VAL A 269 -10.89 10.40 2.89
N GLN A 270 -9.80 11.12 2.60
CA GLN A 270 -9.26 11.15 1.24
C GLN A 270 -8.68 9.81 0.80
N TYR A 271 -8.17 9.01 1.74
CA TYR A 271 -7.67 7.65 1.45
C TYR A 271 -8.77 6.63 1.15
N ALA A 272 -10.02 6.92 1.44
CA ALA A 272 -11.14 6.01 1.18
C ALA A 272 -11.42 5.76 -0.32
N ILE A 273 -10.80 6.55 -1.21
CA ILE A 273 -10.86 6.33 -2.67
C ILE A 273 -9.83 5.31 -3.15
N VAL A 274 -8.85 4.95 -2.33
CA VAL A 274 -7.77 4.06 -2.72
C VAL A 274 -8.34 2.66 -2.91
N ASP A 275 -7.84 1.96 -3.93
CA ASP A 275 -8.19 0.58 -4.20
C ASP A 275 -7.20 -0.38 -3.51
N GLN A 276 -7.62 -1.63 -3.35
CA GLN A 276 -6.76 -2.74 -2.93
C GLN A 276 -6.60 -3.72 -4.08
N VAL A 277 -5.47 -4.43 -4.07
CA VAL A 277 -5.07 -5.41 -5.10
C VAL A 277 -6.15 -6.45 -5.40
N ALA A 278 -6.93 -6.86 -4.40
CA ALA A 278 -8.02 -7.82 -4.56
C ALA A 278 -9.12 -7.59 -3.52
N TYR A 279 -10.37 -7.88 -3.92
CA TYR A 279 -11.58 -7.79 -3.09
C TYR A 279 -12.22 -9.18 -2.90
N GLY A 280 -12.75 -9.41 -1.70
CA GLY A 280 -13.59 -10.53 -1.30
C GLY A 280 -14.87 -10.07 -0.61
N PHE A 281 -15.63 -11.03 -0.06
CA PHE A 281 -16.91 -10.76 0.59
C PHE A 281 -16.78 -9.90 1.85
N ASP A 282 -15.74 -10.13 2.66
CA ASP A 282 -15.50 -9.35 3.89
C ASP A 282 -15.26 -7.86 3.59
N ASP A 283 -14.77 -7.52 2.39
CA ASP A 283 -14.53 -6.13 1.98
C ASP A 283 -15.81 -5.36 1.70
N VAL A 284 -16.89 -6.04 1.27
CA VAL A 284 -18.21 -5.42 1.13
C VAL A 284 -18.68 -4.87 2.47
N ILE A 285 -18.53 -5.69 3.52
CA ILE A 285 -18.87 -5.31 4.90
C ILE A 285 -17.95 -4.17 5.36
N GLY A 286 -16.64 -4.32 5.13
CA GLY A 286 -15.65 -3.30 5.49
C GLY A 286 -15.91 -1.93 4.85
N LEU A 287 -16.28 -1.90 3.57
CA LEU A 287 -16.69 -0.67 2.88
C LEU A 287 -17.96 -0.06 3.49
N GLY A 288 -18.92 -0.89 3.90
CA GLY A 288 -20.10 -0.43 4.65
C GLY A 288 -19.72 0.19 6.00
N THR A 289 -18.80 -0.43 6.75
CA THR A 289 -18.28 0.13 8.01
C THR A 289 -17.58 1.48 7.77
N LEU A 290 -16.78 1.59 6.72
CA LEU A 290 -16.11 2.84 6.34
C LEU A 290 -17.10 3.95 5.99
N GLU A 291 -18.12 3.64 5.17
CA GLU A 291 -19.18 4.59 4.79
C GLU A 291 -19.88 5.15 6.05
N GLU A 292 -20.25 4.29 6.99
CA GLU A 292 -20.94 4.70 8.22
C GLU A 292 -20.02 5.47 9.17
N ALA A 293 -18.73 5.13 9.25
CA ALA A 293 -17.76 5.88 10.04
C ALA A 293 -17.62 7.33 9.52
N ILE A 294 -17.53 7.51 8.19
CA ILE A 294 -17.44 8.84 7.58
C ILE A 294 -18.72 9.64 7.86
N LYS A 295 -19.90 9.08 7.59
CA LYS A 295 -21.19 9.76 7.84
C LYS A 295 -21.38 10.15 9.31
N LYS A 296 -20.96 9.27 10.23
CA LYS A 296 -21.08 9.52 11.67
C LYS A 296 -20.16 10.66 12.12
N ARG A 297 -18.93 10.72 11.59
CA ARG A 297 -17.94 11.73 11.98
C ARG A 297 -18.18 13.10 11.34
N PHE A 298 -18.58 13.11 10.07
CA PHE A 298 -18.72 14.33 9.28
C PHE A 298 -20.17 14.51 8.84
N SER A 299 -20.89 15.36 9.56
CA SER A 299 -22.26 15.76 9.25
C SER A 299 -22.29 17.18 8.68
N GLU A 300 -23.32 17.50 7.92
CA GLU A 300 -23.52 18.87 7.45
C GLU A 300 -23.71 19.83 8.62
N ALA A 301 -23.16 21.03 8.47
CA ALA A 301 -23.35 22.13 9.39
C ALA A 301 -24.83 22.43 9.65
N PRO A 302 -25.21 22.87 10.87
CA PRO A 302 -26.59 23.21 11.21
C PRO A 302 -27.17 24.26 10.26
N GLN A 303 -28.41 24.03 9.84
CA GLN A 303 -29.17 24.85 8.90
C GLN A 303 -30.37 25.48 9.61
N TYR A 304 -30.67 26.74 9.33
CA TYR A 304 -31.83 27.43 9.90
C TYR A 304 -32.27 28.61 9.05
N GLU A 305 -33.51 29.04 9.28
CA GLU A 305 -34.10 30.20 8.62
C GLU A 305 -33.85 31.47 9.43
N LYS A 306 -33.49 32.57 8.77
CA LYS A 306 -33.39 33.89 9.41
C LYS A 306 -34.10 34.98 8.60
N LYS A 307 -34.47 36.06 9.29
CA LYS A 307 -35.11 37.22 8.68
C LYS A 307 -34.06 38.05 7.92
N GLY A 308 -34.25 38.21 6.62
CA GLY A 308 -33.45 39.05 5.73
C GLY A 308 -34.20 40.30 5.25
N LEU A 309 -33.53 41.13 4.46
CA LEU A 309 -34.05 42.38 3.92
C LEU A 309 -35.23 42.20 2.95
N LEU A 310 -35.29 41.07 2.23
CA LEU A 310 -36.30 40.76 1.22
C LEU A 310 -37.23 39.60 1.63
N GLY A 311 -37.19 39.19 2.90
CA GLY A 311 -37.95 38.05 3.40
C GLY A 311 -37.10 37.08 4.22
N LYS A 312 -37.64 35.89 4.45
CA LYS A 312 -36.92 34.79 5.11
C LYS A 312 -35.85 34.24 4.18
N LYS A 313 -34.70 33.85 4.74
CA LYS A 313 -33.63 33.17 4.00
C LYS A 313 -33.07 32.02 4.81
N ASN A 314 -32.75 30.93 4.12
CA ASN A 314 -32.09 29.78 4.72
C ASN A 314 -30.58 30.01 4.73
N VAL A 315 -29.94 29.67 5.84
CA VAL A 315 -28.50 29.77 6.01
C VAL A 315 -27.97 28.54 6.73
N TRP A 316 -26.69 28.24 6.55
CA TRP A 316 -25.96 27.28 7.37
C TRP A 316 -24.84 27.98 8.14
N LYS A 317 -24.50 27.45 9.32
CA LYS A 317 -23.44 28.02 10.17
C LYS A 317 -22.11 27.32 9.95
N CYS A 318 -21.16 28.00 9.30
CA CYS A 318 -19.84 27.46 9.05
C CYS A 318 -19.04 27.22 10.34
N CYS A 319 -18.07 26.32 10.31
CA CYS A 319 -17.16 26.02 11.43
C CYS A 319 -16.37 27.25 11.91
N CYS A 320 -16.17 28.27 11.06
CA CYS A 320 -15.54 29.53 11.45
C CYS A 320 -16.51 30.53 12.12
N GLY A 321 -17.76 30.14 12.33
CA GLY A 321 -18.82 30.92 12.98
C GLY A 321 -19.62 31.82 12.04
N LYS A 322 -19.23 31.96 10.77
CA LYS A 322 -20.00 32.76 9.79
C LYS A 322 -21.24 32.04 9.29
N GLU A 323 -22.30 32.80 9.12
CA GLU A 323 -23.52 32.34 8.45
C GLU A 323 -23.35 32.47 6.94
N VAL A 324 -23.61 31.37 6.25
CA VAL A 324 -23.44 31.26 4.81
C VAL A 324 -24.81 31.01 4.18
N ASP A 325 -25.04 31.58 3.01
CA ASP A 325 -26.27 31.36 2.26
C ASP A 325 -26.47 29.87 1.94
N PHE A 326 -27.70 29.39 2.04
CA PHE A 326 -28.00 27.98 1.80
C PHE A 326 -27.68 27.52 0.37
N ASP A 327 -27.70 28.40 -0.63
CA ASP A 327 -27.36 28.01 -2.00
C ASP A 327 -25.84 27.99 -2.24
N SER A 328 -25.05 28.46 -1.27
CA SER A 328 -23.60 28.42 -1.34
C SER A 328 -23.03 27.14 -0.74
N ASP A 329 -22.27 26.40 -1.53
CA ASP A 329 -21.62 25.15 -1.10
C ASP A 329 -20.46 25.40 -0.12
N ARG A 330 -19.89 26.60 -0.13
CA ARG A 330 -18.70 26.95 0.65
C ARG A 330 -18.82 28.31 1.32
N CYS A 331 -18.15 28.42 2.46
CA CYS A 331 -18.03 29.68 3.19
C CYS A 331 -17.08 30.64 2.48
N SER A 332 -17.54 31.84 2.16
CA SER A 332 -16.73 32.88 1.51
C SER A 332 -15.54 33.38 2.34
N SER A 333 -15.48 33.05 3.63
CA SER A 333 -14.41 33.53 4.53
C SER A 333 -13.30 32.55 4.82
N CYS A 334 -13.60 31.25 4.88
CA CYS A 334 -12.59 30.22 5.15
C CYS A 334 -12.53 29.17 4.05
N SER A 335 -13.35 29.30 3.00
CA SER A 335 -13.42 28.41 1.83
C SER A 335 -13.81 26.95 2.13
N ARG A 336 -14.15 26.63 3.39
CA ARG A 336 -14.61 25.30 3.79
C ARG A 336 -16.05 25.06 3.36
N ASP A 337 -16.35 23.81 3.05
CA ASP A 337 -17.71 23.37 2.74
C ASP A 337 -18.56 23.19 4.00
N ARG A 338 -19.79 22.67 3.83
CA ARG A 338 -20.73 22.42 4.93
C ARG A 338 -20.27 21.35 5.92
N CYS A 339 -19.33 20.50 5.52
CA CYS A 339 -18.74 19.46 6.37
C CYS A 339 -17.43 19.93 7.04
N GLY A 340 -16.98 21.16 6.75
CA GLY A 340 -15.74 21.71 7.26
C GLY A 340 -14.50 21.37 6.42
N PHE A 341 -14.66 20.76 5.24
CA PHE A 341 -13.52 20.36 4.39
C PHE A 341 -13.02 21.52 3.53
N PRO A 342 -11.69 21.69 3.39
CA PRO A 342 -11.10 22.72 2.55
C PRO A 342 -11.37 22.45 1.05
N LYS A 343 -10.94 23.36 0.18
CA LYS A 343 -11.29 23.33 -1.26
C LYS A 343 -10.57 22.23 -2.04
N ASP A 344 -9.36 21.93 -1.63
CA ASP A 344 -8.43 20.94 -2.19
C ASP A 344 -8.74 19.50 -1.75
N MET A 345 -9.61 19.31 -0.76
CA MET A 345 -10.08 17.99 -0.34
C MET A 345 -11.46 17.66 -0.90
N LYS A 346 -11.68 16.38 -1.21
CA LYS A 346 -12.97 15.85 -1.62
C LYS A 346 -13.93 15.84 -0.45
N ASN A 347 -15.17 16.24 -0.73
CA ASN A 347 -16.26 16.25 0.23
C ASN A 347 -16.60 14.81 0.70
N PRO A 348 -16.86 14.58 1.99
CA PRO A 348 -17.12 13.25 2.55
C PRO A 348 -18.38 12.57 1.97
N PHE A 349 -19.43 13.31 1.62
CA PHE A 349 -20.62 12.72 0.98
C PHE A 349 -20.34 12.22 -0.43
N LEU A 350 -19.49 12.92 -1.19
CA LEU A 350 -19.04 12.46 -2.50
C LEU A 350 -18.22 11.17 -2.35
N ILE A 351 -17.35 11.09 -1.34
CA ILE A 351 -16.61 9.86 -1.01
C ILE A 351 -17.56 8.71 -0.63
N CYS A 352 -18.54 8.95 0.25
CA CYS A 352 -19.57 7.95 0.59
C CYS A 352 -20.33 7.46 -0.65
N GLY A 353 -20.64 8.36 -1.59
CA GLY A 353 -21.26 7.98 -2.86
C GLY A 353 -20.40 7.03 -3.68
N LEU A 354 -19.08 7.27 -3.76
CA LEU A 354 -18.13 6.39 -4.45
C LEU A 354 -18.02 5.02 -3.74
N ILE A 355 -17.92 5.02 -2.41
CA ILE A 355 -17.88 3.78 -1.60
C ILE A 355 -19.14 2.96 -1.87
N LYS A 356 -20.31 3.59 -1.89
CA LYS A 356 -21.57 2.90 -2.19
C LYS A 356 -21.58 2.28 -3.58
N ILE A 357 -21.17 3.02 -4.61
CA ILE A 357 -21.07 2.50 -5.98
C ILE A 357 -20.15 1.27 -6.04
N LYS A 358 -19.00 1.35 -5.36
CA LYS A 358 -18.02 0.27 -5.27
C LYS A 358 -18.58 -0.96 -4.56
N ARG A 359 -19.23 -0.77 -3.41
CA ARG A 359 -19.88 -1.85 -2.65
C ARG A 359 -20.98 -2.53 -3.47
N ASP A 360 -21.90 -1.75 -4.06
CA ASP A 360 -23.02 -2.27 -4.86
C ASP A 360 -22.52 -3.01 -6.13
N ALA A 361 -21.34 -2.64 -6.65
CA ALA A 361 -20.70 -3.36 -7.76
C ALA A 361 -20.10 -4.70 -7.30
N LEU A 362 -19.40 -4.70 -6.16
CA LEU A 362 -18.80 -5.91 -5.58
C LEU A 362 -19.86 -6.93 -5.17
N GLU A 363 -20.92 -6.52 -4.47
CA GLU A 363 -22.04 -7.40 -4.07
C GLU A 363 -22.66 -8.11 -5.27
N ARG A 364 -22.94 -7.37 -6.34
CA ARG A 364 -23.52 -7.94 -7.57
C ARG A 364 -22.57 -8.90 -8.28
N HIS A 365 -21.26 -8.72 -8.17
CA HIS A 365 -20.29 -9.56 -8.86
C HIS A 365 -19.98 -10.82 -8.06
N LEU A 366 -19.71 -10.67 -6.76
CA LEU A 366 -19.39 -11.77 -5.85
C LEU A 366 -20.60 -12.70 -5.65
N GLY A 367 -21.81 -12.14 -5.52
CA GLY A 367 -23.04 -12.96 -5.44
C GLY A 367 -23.32 -13.80 -6.70
N LYS A 368 -22.86 -13.37 -7.88
CA LYS A 368 -22.96 -14.19 -9.11
C LYS A 368 -21.98 -15.36 -9.11
N LEU A 369 -20.81 -15.20 -8.48
CA LEU A 369 -19.80 -16.26 -8.38
C LEU A 369 -20.27 -17.36 -7.42
N GLU A 370 -20.89 -16.99 -6.31
CA GLU A 370 -21.46 -17.93 -5.33
C GLU A 370 -22.55 -18.81 -5.96
N ASN A 371 -23.52 -18.19 -6.65
CA ASN A 371 -24.57 -18.93 -7.36
C ASN A 371 -24.02 -19.89 -8.44
N ARG A 372 -22.91 -19.54 -9.11
CA ARG A 372 -22.26 -20.43 -10.10
C ARG A 372 -21.51 -21.57 -9.43
N ALA A 373 -20.87 -21.34 -8.30
CA ALA A 373 -20.19 -22.38 -7.53
C ALA A 373 -21.18 -23.41 -6.99
N GLU A 374 -22.35 -22.97 -6.51
CA GLU A 374 -23.42 -23.86 -6.05
C GLU A 374 -24.00 -24.71 -7.20
N GLN A 375 -24.15 -24.14 -8.40
CA GLN A 375 -24.62 -24.89 -9.57
C GLN A 375 -23.63 -25.97 -10.02
N HIS A 376 -22.32 -25.70 -9.95
CA HIS A 376 -21.28 -26.69 -10.30
C HIS A 376 -21.07 -27.79 -9.25
N HIS A 377 -21.58 -27.62 -8.01
CA HIS A 377 -21.57 -28.68 -7.00
C HIS A 377 -22.81 -29.61 -7.07
N LEU A 378 -23.81 -29.26 -7.88
CA LEU A 378 -25.04 -30.02 -8.08
C LEU A 378 -25.04 -30.86 -9.39
N GLU A 379 -24.03 -30.70 -10.23
CA GLU A 379 -23.72 -31.53 -11.42
C GLU A 379 -22.60 -32.52 -11.12
#